data_AF-A0A9X9F437-F1
#
_entry.id   AF-A0A9X9F437-F1
#
_cell.length_a   1.000
_cell.length_b   1.000
_cell.length_c   1.000
_cell.angle_alpha   90.00
_cell.angle_beta   90.00
_cell.angle_gamma   90.00
#
_symmetry.space_group_name_H-M   'P 1'
#
loop_
_entity.id
_entity.type
_entity.pdbx_description
1 polymer ?
#
loop_
_entity_poly.entity_id
_entity_poly.type
_entity_poly.pdbx_seq_one_letter_code
_entity_poly.pdbx_strand_id
1 'polypeptide(L)'
;LVNIENKWYHLDTTFDDPVPDKAGRATYSYFNMSDEQLSKDHEWDRSKYPAATTSYFGELTNKIKAGSSKTVVYEQMLKETNLQYLSAEYGAENYNEFKQKLQQQFAAKPEKVEVRYKQSMDGTMQDIKKVLNEINWPKGAKRVSYQVAPYSALAGYSLATITFTY
;
A
#
# COMPACT_ATOMS: atom_id res chain seq x y z
N LEU A 1 -9.01 20.11 -1.53
CA LEU A 1 -7.70 20.35 -0.86
C LEU A 1 -7.91 20.66 0.62
N VAL A 2 -7.02 20.19 1.48
CA VAL A 2 -6.97 20.47 2.91
C VAL A 2 -5.58 20.98 3.28
N ASN A 3 -5.49 21.94 4.21
CA ASN A 3 -4.23 22.41 4.77
C ASN A 3 -3.98 21.74 6.12
N ILE A 4 -2.89 20.98 6.23
CA ILE A 4 -2.46 20.32 7.46
C ILE A 4 -1.05 20.82 7.75
N GLU A 5 -0.86 21.54 8.85
CA GLU A 5 0.44 22.09 9.26
C GLU A 5 1.15 22.86 8.12
N ASN A 6 0.42 23.76 7.45
CA ASN A 6 0.89 24.59 6.34
C ASN A 6 1.23 23.81 5.06
N LYS A 7 0.80 22.56 4.93
CA LYS A 7 0.98 21.72 3.74
C LYS A 7 -0.36 21.39 3.13
N TRP A 8 -0.46 21.52 1.81
CA TRP A 8 -1.69 21.24 1.07
C TRP A 8 -1.71 19.79 0.59
N TYR A 9 -2.88 19.16 0.70
CA TYR A 9 -3.13 17.80 0.25
C TYR A 9 -4.50 17.68 -0.42
N HIS A 10 -4.59 16.81 -1.42
CA HIS A 10 -5.83 16.46 -2.09
C HIS A 10 -6.61 15.41 -1.31
N LEU A 11 -7.93 15.48 -1.43
CA LEU A 11 -8.87 14.53 -0.86
C LEU A 11 -10.02 14.38 -1.86
N ASP A 12 -10.29 13.15 -2.30
CA ASP A 12 -11.49 12.83 -3.08
C ASP A 12 -12.33 11.78 -2.34
N THR A 13 -13.37 12.25 -1.64
CA THR A 13 -14.29 11.38 -0.90
C THR A 13 -15.27 10.64 -1.80
N THR A 14 -15.44 11.05 -3.05
CA THR A 14 -16.39 10.42 -3.99
C THR A 14 -15.81 9.12 -4.53
N PHE A 15 -14.52 9.13 -4.88
CA PHE A 15 -13.81 7.93 -5.33
C PHE A 15 -13.41 7.01 -4.16
N ASP A 16 -13.37 7.53 -2.94
CA ASP A 16 -13.13 6.75 -1.72
C ASP A 16 -14.39 6.06 -1.13
N ASP A 17 -15.57 6.27 -1.73
CA ASP A 17 -16.84 5.61 -1.36
C ASP A 17 -17.31 4.63 -2.47
N PRO A 18 -16.97 3.32 -2.37
CA PRO A 18 -17.22 2.37 -3.45
C PRO A 18 -18.69 1.93 -3.54
N VAL A 19 -19.26 1.97 -4.74
CA VAL A 19 -20.62 1.47 -5.04
C VAL A 19 -20.65 -0.07 -5.12
N PRO A 20 -21.68 -0.75 -4.57
CA PRO A 20 -22.80 -0.21 -3.78
C PRO A 20 -22.36 0.23 -2.39
N ASP A 21 -22.93 1.35 -1.93
CA ASP A 21 -22.74 1.87 -0.58
C ASP A 21 -23.05 0.78 0.45
N LYS A 22 -22.11 0.56 1.36
CA LYS A 22 -22.23 -0.36 2.49
C LYS A 22 -21.68 0.33 3.72
N ALA A 23 -22.52 0.44 4.75
CA ALA A 23 -22.12 1.00 6.04
C ALA A 23 -20.78 0.40 6.52
N GLY A 24 -19.81 1.27 6.78
CA GLY A 24 -18.47 0.89 7.25
C GLY A 24 -17.44 0.55 6.15
N ARG A 25 -17.76 0.74 4.86
CA ARG A 25 -16.85 0.52 3.73
C ARG A 25 -16.39 1.84 3.12
N ALA A 26 -15.31 2.43 3.67
CA ALA A 26 -14.59 3.54 3.04
C ALA A 26 -13.20 3.08 2.62
N THR A 27 -12.68 3.61 1.51
CA THR A 27 -11.26 3.49 1.16
C THR A 27 -10.52 4.80 1.42
N TYR A 28 -9.19 4.75 1.30
CA TYR A 28 -8.31 5.91 1.48
C TYR A 28 -7.34 6.04 0.29
N SER A 29 -7.78 5.61 -0.88
CA SER A 29 -6.99 5.63 -2.12
C SER A 29 -6.72 7.06 -2.58
N TYR A 30 -7.62 8.00 -2.27
CA TYR A 30 -7.52 9.41 -2.62
C TYR A 30 -7.38 10.33 -1.40
N PHE A 31 -6.91 9.79 -0.28
CA PHE A 31 -6.72 10.52 0.97
C PHE A 31 -5.35 11.18 1.07
N ASN A 32 -5.32 12.49 1.31
CA ASN A 32 -4.12 13.31 1.49
C ASN A 32 -3.04 13.12 0.40
N MET A 33 -3.45 13.12 -0.87
CA MET A 33 -2.55 12.95 -2.01
C MET A 33 -1.79 14.24 -2.35
N SER A 34 -0.60 14.10 -2.92
CA SER A 34 0.09 15.18 -3.64
C SER A 34 -0.51 15.41 -5.03
N ASP A 35 -0.16 16.54 -5.65
CA ASP A 35 -0.50 16.85 -7.05
C ASP A 35 -0.02 15.73 -8.00
N GLU A 36 1.18 15.20 -7.78
CA GLU A 36 1.75 14.11 -8.58
C GLU A 36 0.95 12.82 -8.43
N GLN A 37 0.47 12.53 -7.22
CA GLN A 37 -0.30 11.32 -6.95
C GLN A 37 -1.69 11.42 -7.58
N LEU A 38 -2.39 12.55 -7.38
CA LEU A 38 -3.74 12.74 -7.90
C LEU A 38 -3.76 12.91 -9.44
N SER A 39 -2.74 13.53 -10.04
CA SER A 39 -2.72 13.77 -11.49
C SER A 39 -2.55 12.53 -12.37
N LYS A 40 -2.47 11.33 -11.77
CA LYS A 40 -2.37 10.07 -12.51
C LYS A 40 -3.67 9.71 -13.22
N ASP A 41 -4.80 10.11 -12.64
CA ASP A 41 -6.14 9.77 -13.13
C ASP A 41 -7.13 10.95 -12.99
N HIS A 42 -6.71 12.08 -12.43
CA HIS A 42 -7.52 13.30 -12.35
C HIS A 42 -6.87 14.48 -13.06
N GLU A 43 -7.69 15.36 -13.59
CA GLU A 43 -7.28 16.64 -14.17
C GLU A 43 -8.00 17.79 -13.46
N TRP A 44 -7.27 18.87 -13.19
CA TRP A 44 -7.83 20.11 -12.65
C TRP A 44 -7.00 21.31 -13.10
N ASP A 45 -7.60 22.49 -13.02
CA ASP A 45 -6.93 23.75 -13.31
C ASP A 45 -5.97 24.13 -12.16
N ARG A 46 -4.70 23.76 -12.28
CA ARG A 46 -3.67 24.00 -11.26
C ARG A 46 -3.49 25.47 -10.89
N SER A 47 -3.88 26.41 -11.76
CA SER A 47 -3.76 27.84 -11.47
C SER A 47 -4.76 28.33 -10.42
N LYS A 48 -5.84 27.57 -10.19
CA LYS A 48 -6.93 27.94 -9.27
C LYS A 48 -6.75 27.42 -7.85
N TYR A 49 -5.75 26.58 -7.61
CA TYR A 49 -5.60 25.86 -6.34
C TYR A 49 -4.16 25.92 -5.84
N PRO A 50 -3.93 25.90 -4.51
CA PRO A 50 -2.59 25.82 -3.98
C PRO A 50 -1.93 24.48 -4.34
N ALA A 51 -0.62 24.49 -4.56
CA ALA A 51 0.13 23.30 -4.94
C ALA A 51 0.28 22.34 -3.75
N ALA A 52 -0.08 21.08 -3.97
CA ALA A 52 0.07 19.99 -3.01
C ALA A 52 1.34 19.19 -3.32
N THR A 53 2.51 19.69 -2.94
CA THR A 53 3.81 19.09 -3.33
C THR A 53 4.38 18.11 -2.29
N THR A 54 3.72 17.94 -1.15
CA THR A 54 4.25 17.10 -0.07
C THR A 54 3.69 15.67 -0.13
N SER A 55 4.56 14.67 0.00
CA SER A 55 4.15 13.28 0.24
C SER A 55 3.65 13.10 1.68
N TYR A 56 2.39 12.69 1.84
CA TYR A 56 1.83 12.41 3.17
C TYR A 56 2.54 11.23 3.86
N PHE A 57 2.95 10.21 3.10
CA PHE A 57 3.82 9.13 3.61
C PHE A 57 5.16 9.67 4.12
N GLY A 58 5.81 10.57 3.37
CA GLY A 58 7.04 11.23 3.80
C GLY A 58 6.85 12.01 5.10
N GLU A 59 5.73 12.72 5.24
CA GLU A 59 5.39 13.46 6.45
C GLU A 59 5.22 12.54 7.67
N LEU A 60 4.41 11.48 7.54
CA LEU A 60 4.17 10.53 8.63
C LEU A 60 5.45 9.80 9.04
N THR A 61 6.25 9.36 8.07
CA THR A 61 7.53 8.68 8.36
C THR A 61 8.55 9.61 9.03
N ASN A 62 8.60 10.88 8.67
CA ASN A 62 9.44 11.86 9.36
C ASN A 62 8.98 12.07 10.81
N LYS A 63 7.68 12.14 11.08
CA LYS A 63 7.15 12.26 12.45
C LYS A 63 7.40 11.01 13.28
N ILE A 64 7.31 9.81 12.68
CA ILE A 64 7.68 8.55 13.32
C ILE A 64 9.15 8.56 13.72
N LYS A 65 10.04 8.94 12.78
CA LYS A 65 11.49 9.02 13.02
C LYS A 65 11.88 10.06 14.07
N ALA A 66 11.18 11.19 14.10
CA ALA A 66 11.42 12.23 15.11
C ALA A 66 11.13 11.72 16.54
N GLY A 67 10.24 10.73 16.67
CA GLY A 67 9.92 10.10 17.95
C GLY A 67 9.08 11.00 18.86
N SER A 68 7.84 10.59 19.15
CA SER A 68 6.99 11.28 20.13
C SER A 68 5.97 10.32 20.74
N SER A 69 5.20 10.79 21.71
CA SER A 69 4.04 10.03 22.23
C SER A 69 2.99 9.71 21.15
N LYS A 70 3.04 10.37 20.00
CA LYS A 70 2.12 10.15 18.86
C LYS A 70 2.64 9.16 17.82
N THR A 71 3.85 8.61 17.97
CA THR A 71 4.44 7.69 16.97
C THR A 71 3.50 6.53 16.62
N VAL A 72 2.86 5.91 17.62
CA VAL A 72 1.89 4.82 17.43
C VAL A 72 0.69 5.25 16.57
N VAL A 73 0.24 6.50 16.71
CA VAL A 73 -0.87 7.05 15.91
C VAL A 73 -0.44 7.19 14.45
N TYR A 74 0.77 7.68 14.18
CA TYR A 74 1.26 7.83 12.81
C TYR A 74 1.49 6.47 12.13
N GLU A 75 1.97 5.47 12.87
CA GLU A 75 2.06 4.09 12.38
C GLU A 75 0.69 3.50 12.06
N GLN A 76 -0.32 3.76 12.89
CA GLN A 76 -1.69 3.34 12.64
C GLN A 76 -2.27 4.03 11.39
N MET A 77 -2.03 5.34 11.22
CA MET A 77 -2.45 6.06 10.02
C MET A 77 -1.83 5.47 8.75
N LEU A 78 -0.55 5.10 8.77
CA LEU A 78 0.10 4.42 7.63
C LEU A 78 -0.54 3.07 7.30
N LYS A 79 -1.04 2.34 8.30
CA LYS A 79 -1.75 1.06 8.12
C LYS A 79 -3.14 1.28 7.53
N GLU A 80 -3.95 2.14 8.13
CA GLU A 80 -5.33 2.41 7.72
C GLU A 80 -5.41 2.99 6.31
N THR A 81 -4.44 3.83 5.94
CA THR A 81 -4.35 4.42 4.59
C THR A 81 -3.59 3.55 3.59
N ASN A 82 -3.14 2.34 3.98
CA ASN A 82 -2.29 1.47 3.16
C ASN A 82 -0.99 2.12 2.64
N LEU A 83 -0.57 3.24 3.22
CA LEU A 83 0.67 3.94 2.85
C LEU A 83 1.92 3.23 3.37
N GLN A 84 1.80 2.31 4.34
CA GLN A 84 2.92 1.49 4.80
C GLN A 84 3.63 0.75 3.66
N TYR A 85 2.88 0.37 2.62
CA TYR A 85 3.41 -0.35 1.46
C TYR A 85 4.28 0.51 0.53
N LEU A 86 4.35 1.82 0.74
CA LEU A 86 5.32 2.69 0.07
C LEU A 86 6.75 2.46 0.59
N SER A 87 6.90 1.93 1.80
CA SER A 87 8.23 1.66 2.36
C SER A 87 8.98 0.56 1.63
N ALA A 88 10.32 0.61 1.71
CA ALA A 88 11.19 -0.38 1.10
C ALA A 88 11.01 -1.79 1.71
N GLU A 89 10.47 -1.89 2.93
CA GLU A 89 10.18 -3.17 3.60
C GLU A 89 9.21 -4.01 2.77
N TYR A 90 8.13 -3.40 2.28
CA TYR A 90 7.08 -4.09 1.53
C TYR A 90 7.28 -4.06 0.01
N GLY A 91 8.13 -3.20 -0.53
CA GLY A 91 8.25 -2.98 -1.99
C GLY A 91 9.26 -3.88 -2.70
N ALA A 92 8.82 -4.59 -3.74
CA ALA A 92 9.63 -5.36 -4.68
C ALA A 92 9.53 -4.79 -6.10
N GLU A 93 10.67 -4.62 -6.78
CA GLU A 93 10.76 -4.04 -8.11
C GLU A 93 10.84 -5.09 -9.24
N ASN A 94 11.12 -6.35 -8.88
CA ASN A 94 11.26 -7.47 -9.80
C ASN A 94 11.01 -8.81 -9.09
N TYR A 95 10.93 -9.89 -9.87
CA TYR A 95 10.65 -11.24 -9.37
C TYR A 95 11.62 -11.72 -8.29
N ASN A 96 12.91 -11.40 -8.41
CA ASN A 96 13.92 -11.85 -7.45
C ASN A 96 13.71 -11.21 -6.08
N GLU A 97 13.48 -9.90 -6.05
CA GLU A 97 13.13 -9.18 -4.82
C GLU A 97 11.81 -9.67 -4.22
N PHE A 98 10.82 -9.92 -5.07
CA PHE A 98 9.52 -10.45 -4.65
C PHE A 98 9.67 -11.81 -3.96
N LYS A 99 10.37 -12.75 -4.61
CA LYS A 99 10.68 -14.08 -4.05
C LYS A 99 11.46 -13.98 -2.74
N GLN A 100 12.49 -13.13 -2.69
CA GLN A 100 13.32 -12.94 -1.50
C GLN A 100 12.49 -12.44 -0.31
N LYS A 101 11.61 -11.46 -0.52
CA LYS A 101 10.74 -10.92 0.53
C LYS A 101 9.76 -11.95 1.05
N LEU A 102 9.13 -12.72 0.17
CA LEU A 102 8.26 -13.81 0.58
C LEU A 102 9.01 -14.85 1.40
N GLN A 103 10.19 -15.27 0.95
CA GLN A 103 11.01 -16.23 1.68
C GLN A 103 11.42 -15.71 3.06
N GLN A 104 11.81 -14.44 3.16
CA GLN A 104 12.14 -13.80 4.45
C GLN A 104 10.94 -13.78 5.39
N GLN A 105 9.76 -13.37 4.90
CA GLN A 105 8.57 -13.29 5.74
C GLN A 105 8.07 -14.68 6.15
N PHE A 106 8.15 -15.70 5.29
CA PHE A 106 7.69 -17.06 5.60
C PHE A 106 8.48 -17.70 6.77
N ALA A 107 9.73 -17.30 6.98
CA ALA A 107 10.55 -17.78 8.10
C ALA A 107 9.95 -17.41 9.47
N ALA A 108 9.20 -16.32 9.56
CA ALA A 108 8.55 -15.86 10.80
C ALA A 108 7.23 -16.59 11.12
N LYS A 109 6.82 -17.56 10.29
CA LYS A 109 5.51 -18.23 10.38
C LYS A 109 4.30 -17.27 10.45
N PRO A 110 4.19 -16.32 9.52
CA PRO A 110 3.07 -15.39 9.50
C PRO A 110 1.77 -16.10 9.07
N GLU A 111 0.64 -15.63 9.59
CA GLU A 111 -0.67 -15.98 9.03
C GLU A 111 -0.94 -15.21 7.73
N LYS A 112 -0.38 -14.00 7.58
CA LYS A 112 -0.57 -13.13 6.42
C LYS A 112 0.74 -12.44 6.03
N VAL A 113 1.02 -12.42 4.73
CA VAL A 113 2.19 -11.77 4.10
C VAL A 113 1.70 -10.85 3.00
N GLU A 114 2.17 -9.61 3.02
CA GLU A 114 1.81 -8.57 2.06
C GLU A 114 3.07 -7.99 1.42
N VAL A 115 3.09 -7.90 0.09
CA VAL A 115 4.23 -7.35 -0.68
C VAL A 115 3.70 -6.52 -1.84
N ARG A 116 4.11 -5.25 -1.90
CA ARG A 116 3.90 -4.38 -3.06
C ARG A 116 4.86 -4.81 -4.15
N TYR A 117 4.36 -5.09 -5.35
CA TYR A 117 5.18 -5.63 -6.43
C TYR A 117 4.96 -4.83 -7.72
N LYS A 118 6.05 -4.41 -8.38
CA LYS A 118 6.04 -3.72 -9.67
C LYS A 118 5.68 -4.68 -10.82
N GLN A 119 4.43 -5.09 -10.84
CA GLN A 119 3.90 -6.03 -11.81
C GLN A 119 2.38 -5.86 -11.89
N SER A 120 1.81 -6.15 -13.06
CA SER A 120 0.36 -6.20 -13.24
C SER A 120 -0.29 -7.21 -12.28
N MET A 121 -1.60 -7.09 -12.05
CA MET A 121 -2.29 -8.04 -11.18
C MET A 121 -2.18 -9.47 -11.71
N ASP A 122 -2.34 -9.65 -13.02
CA ASP A 122 -2.26 -10.97 -13.66
C ASP A 122 -0.84 -11.55 -13.59
N GLY A 123 0.18 -10.74 -13.87
CA GLY A 123 1.58 -11.15 -13.75
C GLY A 123 1.92 -11.53 -12.30
N THR A 124 1.41 -10.76 -11.33
CA THR A 124 1.62 -11.05 -9.91
C THR A 124 0.93 -12.33 -9.48
N MET A 125 -0.28 -12.62 -9.98
CA MET A 125 -0.95 -13.90 -9.73
C MET A 125 -0.15 -15.09 -10.29
N GLN A 126 0.47 -14.94 -11.46
CA GLN A 126 1.35 -15.96 -12.03
C GLN A 126 2.63 -16.14 -11.22
N ASP A 127 3.27 -15.04 -10.83
CA ASP A 127 4.51 -15.03 -10.05
C ASP A 127 4.30 -15.59 -8.63
N ILE A 128 3.16 -15.33 -7.98
CA ILE A 128 2.82 -15.97 -6.69
C ILE A 128 2.75 -17.49 -6.85
N LYS A 129 2.03 -17.99 -7.85
CA LYS A 129 1.93 -19.44 -8.11
C LYS A 129 3.32 -20.04 -8.33
N LYS A 130 4.15 -19.36 -9.11
CA LYS A 130 5.52 -19.78 -9.38
C LYS A 130 6.36 -19.82 -8.09
N VAL A 131 6.38 -18.74 -7.31
CA VAL A 131 7.14 -18.68 -6.05
C VAL A 131 6.68 -19.75 -5.06
N LEU A 132 5.37 -19.96 -4.89
CA LEU A 132 4.84 -20.97 -3.96
C LEU A 132 5.23 -22.41 -4.32
N ASN A 133 5.64 -22.66 -5.57
CA ASN A 133 6.21 -23.94 -6.01
C ASN A 133 7.74 -23.99 -5.90
N GLU A 134 8.41 -22.84 -5.80
CA GLU A 134 9.88 -22.73 -5.73
C GLU A 134 10.41 -22.62 -4.28
N ILE A 135 9.60 -22.18 -3.32
CA ILE A 135 10.01 -21.99 -1.92
C ILE A 135 9.15 -22.78 -0.95
N ASN A 136 9.75 -23.17 0.18
CA ASN A 136 9.04 -23.86 1.25
C ASN A 136 8.05 -22.92 1.94
N TRP A 137 6.86 -23.43 2.22
CA TRP A 137 5.85 -22.73 3.01
C TRP A 137 6.31 -22.62 4.47
N PRO A 138 5.73 -21.70 5.25
CA PRO A 138 5.93 -21.66 6.69
C PRO A 138 5.73 -23.02 7.35
N LYS A 139 6.66 -23.41 8.23
CA LYS A 139 6.62 -24.73 8.89
C LYS A 139 5.31 -24.88 9.68
N GLY A 140 4.50 -25.87 9.29
CA GLY A 140 3.20 -26.18 9.88
C GLY A 140 2.01 -25.67 9.07
N ALA A 141 2.21 -24.88 8.02
CA ALA A 141 1.11 -24.42 7.18
C ALA A 141 0.45 -25.62 6.46
N LYS A 142 -0.87 -25.71 6.55
CA LYS A 142 -1.71 -26.74 5.93
C LYS A 142 -2.32 -26.27 4.61
N ARG A 143 -2.66 -24.99 4.52
CA ARG A 143 -3.25 -24.38 3.31
C ARG A 143 -2.64 -23.01 3.07
N VAL A 144 -2.55 -22.66 1.80
CA VAL A 144 -2.22 -21.32 1.32
C VAL A 144 -3.35 -20.80 0.44
N SER A 145 -3.65 -19.52 0.55
CA SER A 145 -4.48 -18.78 -0.40
C SER A 145 -3.82 -17.44 -0.68
N TYR A 146 -4.15 -16.82 -1.82
CA TYR A 146 -3.60 -15.52 -2.16
C TYR A 146 -4.61 -14.67 -2.92
N GLN A 147 -4.44 -13.36 -2.80
CA GLN A 147 -5.22 -12.33 -3.47
C GLN A 147 -4.27 -11.27 -4.01
N VAL A 148 -4.66 -10.62 -5.09
CA VAL A 148 -3.90 -9.53 -5.70
C VAL A 148 -4.85 -8.38 -5.95
N ALA A 149 -4.45 -7.18 -5.54
CA ALA A 149 -5.18 -5.94 -5.78
C ALA A 149 -4.27 -4.92 -6.49
N PRO A 150 -4.81 -3.95 -7.25
CA PRO A 150 -4.00 -2.84 -7.71
C PRO A 150 -3.54 -1.98 -6.53
N TYR A 151 -2.36 -1.37 -6.62
CA TYR A 151 -1.87 -0.46 -5.58
C TYR A 151 -1.97 1.00 -6.04
N SER A 152 -3.05 1.67 -5.66
CA SER A 152 -3.43 3.02 -6.15
C SER A 152 -2.35 4.09 -5.93
N ALA A 153 -1.59 4.02 -4.84
CA ALA A 153 -0.55 5.01 -4.55
C ALA A 153 0.61 5.00 -5.56
N LEU A 154 0.86 3.88 -6.25
CA LEU A 154 1.93 3.73 -7.26
C LEU A 154 1.45 2.99 -8.52
N ALA A 155 1.38 3.72 -9.64
CA ALA A 155 0.99 3.14 -10.92
C ALA A 155 1.97 2.06 -11.39
N GLY A 156 1.45 0.97 -11.97
CA GLY A 156 2.24 -0.18 -12.39
C GLY A 156 2.61 -1.14 -11.26
N TYR A 157 2.09 -0.92 -10.05
CA TYR A 157 2.26 -1.83 -8.92
C TYR A 157 0.93 -2.49 -8.53
N SER A 158 1.07 -3.69 -7.98
CA SER A 158 0.00 -4.42 -7.32
C SER A 158 0.41 -4.78 -5.88
N LEU A 159 -0.57 -5.14 -5.06
CA LEU A 159 -0.37 -5.63 -3.71
C LEU A 159 -0.72 -7.11 -3.69
N ALA A 160 0.30 -7.95 -3.48
CA ALA A 160 0.14 -9.38 -3.26
C ALA A 160 -0.17 -9.63 -1.78
N THR A 161 -1.23 -10.36 -1.48
CA THR A 161 -1.57 -10.84 -0.14
C THR A 161 -1.58 -12.36 -0.14
N ILE A 162 -0.76 -12.98 0.70
CA ILE A 162 -0.68 -14.44 0.86
C ILE A 162 -1.08 -14.79 2.29
N THR A 163 -2.03 -15.70 2.43
CA THR A 163 -2.57 -16.12 3.74
C THR A 163 -2.31 -17.61 3.95
N PHE A 164 -1.81 -17.95 5.12
CA PHE A 164 -1.57 -19.32 5.57
C PHE A 164 -2.54 -19.71 6.68
N THR A 165 -2.89 -20.99 6.72
CA THR A 165 -3.60 -21.60 7.85
C THR A 165 -2.77 -22.77 8.37
N TYR A 166 -2.69 -22.93 9.69
CA TYR A 166 -1.80 -23.87 10.37
C TYR A 166 -2.52 -25.07 10.99
#